data_AF-F8FF65-F1
#
_entry.id   AF-F8FF65-F1
#
_cell.length_a   1.000
_cell.length_b   1.000
_cell.length_c   1.000
_cell.angle_alpha   90.00
_cell.angle_beta   90.00
_cell.angle_gamma   90.00
#
_symmetry.space_group_name_H-M   'P 1'
#
loop_
_entity.id
_entity.type
_entity.pdbx_description
1 polymer ?
#
loop_
_entity_poly.entity_id
_entity_poly.type
_entity_poly.pdbx_seq_one_letter_code
_entity_poly.pdbx_strand_id
1 'polypeptide(L)'
;MWIESHQELARHPKTKKLARKLRVTVPAAIGHLHLLWWWALDFAPDGNLSRYDREDIAEAAMSEAEADDFIHALTESGWVDEDETSGELRLHDWYDYAGRLLEKREEDRERKRKSRRASKDVRVTSDGQSEDGARTVPNRTVHNNTLPNQTEPTEEDDDPGTSQEQAASEVGAVPSPKASAATAFAQSILDVYVTVFGNLSMPPLISGFIVKLIDKGHPEEFVKELLLEAGESSNGKPNIRFLETIAERWEREGIGTREEAKRKKQQATSSSRNAARTPRSKPHLPMAGTTQPPQMLTREAFRETRDMARTMDKLAPMTDKEFEDAWIQYETKWRTKHAPAAG
;
A
#
# COMPACT_ATOMS: atom_id res chain seq x y z
N MET A 1 5.86 0.34 -19.84
CA MET A 1 5.32 0.86 -18.56
C MET A 1 6.40 1.72 -17.91
N TRP A 2 6.12 2.50 -16.87
CA TRP A 2 7.18 3.19 -16.09
C TRP A 2 7.05 2.84 -14.61
N ILE A 3 8.20 2.83 -13.93
CA ILE A 3 8.37 2.67 -12.47
C ILE A 3 9.15 3.89 -11.98
N GLU A 4 8.87 4.35 -10.76
CA GLU A 4 9.57 5.47 -10.13
C GLU A 4 10.86 5.02 -9.43
N SER A 5 11.99 5.14 -10.14
CA SER A 5 13.31 4.86 -9.58
C SER A 5 13.76 6.01 -8.68
N HIS A 6 13.84 5.76 -7.37
CA HIS A 6 14.21 6.77 -6.39
C HIS A 6 15.74 6.98 -6.39
N GLN A 7 16.20 8.24 -6.57
CA GLN A 7 17.62 8.61 -6.59
C GLN A 7 18.45 8.11 -5.38
N GLU A 8 17.78 7.85 -4.26
CA GLU A 8 18.39 7.36 -3.02
C GLU A 8 18.85 5.90 -3.09
N LEU A 9 18.29 5.10 -4.02
CA LEU A 9 18.42 3.65 -4.03
C LEU A 9 19.88 3.18 -4.09
N ALA A 10 20.76 3.91 -4.79
CA ALA A 10 22.20 3.60 -4.85
C ALA A 10 22.97 3.97 -3.57
N ARG A 11 22.50 4.95 -2.79
CA ARG A 11 23.10 5.31 -1.49
C ARG A 11 22.52 4.53 -0.31
N HIS A 12 21.35 3.92 -0.47
CA HIS A 12 20.55 3.35 0.61
C HIS A 12 21.16 2.09 1.28
N PRO A 13 21.09 1.95 2.64
CA PRO A 13 21.62 0.79 3.35
C PRO A 13 21.03 -0.57 2.98
N LYS A 14 19.72 -0.69 2.68
CA LYS A 14 19.12 -1.99 2.24
C LYS A 14 19.77 -2.48 0.94
N THR A 15 19.91 -1.62 -0.07
CA THR A 15 20.58 -1.94 -1.35
C THR A 15 22.04 -2.33 -1.14
N LYS A 16 22.77 -1.61 -0.28
CA LYS A 16 24.16 -1.95 0.08
C LYS A 16 24.25 -3.24 0.91
N LYS A 17 23.22 -3.64 1.65
CA LYS A 17 23.14 -4.95 2.32
C LYS A 17 22.90 -6.07 1.31
N LEU A 18 21.93 -5.90 0.40
CA LEU A 18 21.65 -6.83 -0.70
C LEU A 18 22.89 -7.10 -1.57
N ALA A 19 23.54 -6.04 -2.07
CA ALA A 19 24.74 -6.15 -2.90
C ALA A 19 25.88 -6.92 -2.21
N ARG A 20 26.09 -6.71 -0.90
CA ARG A 20 27.09 -7.46 -0.12
C ARG A 20 26.70 -8.91 0.14
N LYS A 21 25.42 -9.23 0.26
CA LYS A 21 24.92 -10.60 0.44
C LYS A 21 25.05 -11.42 -0.85
N LEU A 22 24.57 -10.87 -1.97
CA LEU A 22 24.70 -11.45 -3.31
C LEU A 22 26.13 -11.37 -3.88
N ARG A 23 27.04 -10.63 -3.25
CA ARG A 23 28.42 -10.35 -3.68
C ARG A 23 28.54 -9.61 -5.03
N VAL A 24 27.45 -8.99 -5.50
CA VAL A 24 27.39 -8.21 -6.75
C VAL A 24 27.67 -6.71 -6.52
N THR A 25 27.83 -5.96 -7.61
CA THR A 25 27.95 -4.49 -7.55
C THR A 25 26.61 -3.84 -7.16
N VAL A 26 26.65 -2.62 -6.59
CA VAL A 26 25.41 -1.88 -6.26
C VAL A 26 24.52 -1.64 -7.51
N PRO A 27 25.05 -1.26 -8.69
CA PRO A 27 24.25 -1.20 -9.92
C PRO A 27 23.60 -2.52 -10.31
N ALA A 28 24.27 -3.66 -10.16
CA ALA A 28 23.67 -4.97 -10.44
C ALA A 28 22.52 -5.29 -9.47
N ALA A 29 22.71 -5.07 -8.16
CA ALA A 29 21.65 -5.21 -7.15
C ALA A 29 20.44 -4.30 -7.43
N ILE A 30 20.65 -3.10 -7.97
CA ILE A 30 19.59 -2.21 -8.44
C ILE A 30 18.87 -2.78 -9.68
N GLY A 31 19.62 -3.38 -10.61
CA GLY A 31 19.07 -4.05 -11.79
C GLY A 31 18.12 -5.19 -11.41
N HIS A 32 18.57 -6.11 -10.56
CA HIS A 32 17.75 -7.24 -10.09
C HIS A 32 16.45 -6.77 -9.42
N LEU A 33 16.50 -5.71 -8.60
CA LEU A 33 15.31 -5.12 -7.98
C LEU A 33 14.34 -4.54 -9.03
N HIS A 34 14.81 -3.81 -10.03
CA HIS A 34 13.93 -3.25 -11.07
C HIS A 34 13.30 -4.33 -11.96
N LEU A 35 14.05 -5.38 -12.30
CA LEU A 35 13.55 -6.52 -13.07
C LEU A 35 12.45 -7.25 -12.30
N LEU A 36 12.69 -7.56 -11.02
CA LEU A 36 11.71 -8.15 -10.11
C LEU A 36 10.45 -7.26 -9.97
N TRP A 37 10.61 -5.93 -9.82
CA TRP A 37 9.47 -5.01 -9.74
C TRP A 37 8.69 -4.88 -11.05
N TRP A 38 9.34 -4.92 -12.22
CA TRP A 38 8.65 -4.94 -13.51
C TRP A 38 7.83 -6.21 -13.70
N TRP A 39 8.42 -7.37 -13.40
CA TRP A 39 7.71 -8.65 -13.43
C TRP A 39 6.55 -8.67 -12.42
N ALA A 40 6.76 -8.16 -11.20
CA ALA A 40 5.73 -8.11 -10.18
C ALA A 40 4.53 -7.22 -10.56
N LEU A 41 4.70 -6.15 -11.35
CA LEU A 41 3.56 -5.33 -11.79
C LEU A 41 2.55 -6.08 -12.68
N ASP A 42 2.99 -7.11 -13.40
CA ASP A 42 2.16 -7.85 -14.36
C ASP A 42 1.83 -9.28 -13.88
N PHE A 43 2.69 -9.92 -13.07
CA PHE A 43 2.47 -11.27 -12.52
C PHE A 43 2.10 -11.27 -11.01
N ALA A 44 2.78 -10.45 -10.20
CA ALA A 44 2.58 -10.36 -8.74
C ALA A 44 1.95 -9.03 -8.26
N PRO A 45 0.83 -8.52 -8.85
CA PRO A 45 0.36 -7.15 -8.59
C PRO A 45 -0.06 -6.91 -7.14
N ASP A 46 -0.54 -7.92 -6.43
CA ASP A 46 -0.84 -7.88 -5.00
C ASP A 46 0.41 -7.92 -4.10
N GLY A 47 1.61 -7.96 -4.68
CA GLY A 47 2.90 -8.04 -3.98
C GLY A 47 3.21 -9.41 -3.39
N ASN A 48 2.32 -10.38 -3.55
CA ASN A 48 2.44 -11.72 -2.97
C ASN A 48 3.23 -12.63 -3.91
N LEU A 49 4.45 -12.99 -3.49
CA LEU A 49 5.37 -13.86 -4.23
C LEU A 49 5.11 -15.35 -3.94
N SER A 50 4.44 -15.69 -2.83
CA SER A 50 4.16 -17.06 -2.32
C SER A 50 3.40 -18.02 -3.25
N ARG A 51 3.10 -17.60 -4.49
CA ARG A 51 2.46 -18.42 -5.54
C ARG A 51 3.39 -18.78 -6.70
N TYR A 52 4.67 -18.42 -6.55
CA TYR A 52 5.75 -18.65 -7.49
C TYR A 52 6.86 -19.41 -6.78
N ASP A 53 7.56 -20.26 -7.51
CA ASP A 53 8.70 -20.98 -6.95
C ASP A 53 9.90 -20.02 -6.78
N ARG A 54 10.89 -20.38 -5.97
CA ARG A 54 12.00 -19.46 -5.63
C ARG A 54 12.86 -19.18 -6.88
N GLU A 55 12.91 -20.17 -7.75
CA GLU A 55 13.49 -20.19 -9.08
C GLU A 55 12.79 -19.19 -10.03
N ASP A 56 11.45 -19.17 -10.09
CA ASP A 56 10.69 -18.18 -10.90
C ASP A 56 11.07 -16.75 -10.51
N ILE A 57 11.18 -16.49 -9.21
CA ILE A 57 11.46 -15.16 -8.65
C ILE A 57 12.91 -14.75 -8.92
N ALA A 58 13.85 -15.70 -8.88
CA ALA A 58 15.26 -15.49 -9.22
C ALA A 58 15.45 -15.25 -10.74
N GLU A 59 14.77 -16.00 -11.61
CA GLU A 59 14.77 -15.79 -13.06
C GLU A 59 14.12 -14.44 -13.43
N ALA A 60 13.00 -14.09 -12.80
CA ALA A 60 12.33 -12.80 -12.95
C ALA A 60 13.23 -11.60 -12.61
N ALA A 61 14.13 -11.77 -11.63
CA ALA A 61 15.15 -10.78 -11.27
C ALA A 61 16.43 -10.86 -12.12
N MET A 62 16.54 -11.86 -13.00
CA MET A 62 17.77 -12.27 -13.70
C MET A 62 18.96 -12.41 -12.75
N SER A 63 18.76 -13.10 -11.62
CA SER A 63 19.80 -13.39 -10.63
C SER A 63 20.81 -14.41 -11.18
N GLU A 64 22.10 -14.14 -10.99
CA GLU A 64 23.19 -15.12 -11.19
C GLU A 64 23.45 -15.96 -9.93
N ALA A 65 22.84 -15.61 -8.79
CA ALA A 65 22.91 -16.36 -7.54
C ALA A 65 21.77 -17.38 -7.43
N GLU A 66 22.05 -18.49 -6.74
CA GLU A 66 21.10 -19.58 -6.45
C GLU A 66 19.78 -19.07 -5.86
N ALA A 67 18.67 -19.70 -6.21
CA ALA A 67 17.32 -19.23 -5.89
C ALA A 67 17.09 -18.96 -4.40
N ASP A 68 17.46 -19.92 -3.53
CA ASP A 68 17.33 -19.76 -2.08
C ASP A 68 18.25 -18.66 -1.51
N ASP A 69 19.51 -18.56 -1.98
CA ASP A 69 20.44 -17.50 -1.58
C ASP A 69 19.92 -16.11 -2.01
N PHE A 70 19.28 -16.02 -3.18
CA PHE A 70 18.68 -14.79 -3.69
C PHE A 70 17.47 -14.34 -2.86
N ILE A 71 16.53 -15.25 -2.59
CA ILE A 71 15.36 -14.97 -1.72
C ILE A 71 15.82 -14.62 -0.31
N HIS A 72 16.71 -15.42 0.30
CA HIS A 72 17.23 -15.16 1.64
C HIS A 72 17.96 -13.82 1.72
N ALA A 73 18.73 -13.43 0.69
CA ALA A 73 19.36 -12.11 0.63
C ALA A 73 18.34 -10.96 0.50
N LEU A 74 17.23 -11.13 -0.23
CA LEU A 74 16.13 -10.16 -0.29
C LEU A 74 15.39 -10.03 1.05
N THR A 75 15.08 -11.15 1.72
CA THR A 75 14.44 -11.16 3.05
C THR A 75 15.34 -10.52 4.09
N GLU A 76 16.60 -10.95 4.21
CA GLU A 76 17.55 -10.35 5.15
C GLU A 76 17.80 -8.86 4.91
N SER A 77 17.77 -8.40 3.64
CA SER A 77 17.94 -6.98 3.32
C SER A 77 16.66 -6.16 3.43
N GLY A 78 15.50 -6.78 3.69
CA GLY A 78 14.22 -6.10 3.88
C GLY A 78 13.62 -5.55 2.59
N TRP A 79 13.81 -6.25 1.47
CA TRP A 79 13.08 -6.03 0.21
C TRP A 79 11.91 -6.99 0.02
N VAL A 80 11.98 -8.14 0.69
CA VAL A 80 10.90 -9.11 0.86
C VAL A 80 10.65 -9.28 2.35
N ASP A 81 9.39 -9.40 2.75
CA ASP A 81 8.98 -9.90 4.06
C ASP A 81 8.57 -11.38 3.91
N GLU A 82 8.99 -12.21 4.86
CA GLU A 82 8.64 -13.64 4.96
C GLU A 82 7.90 -13.86 6.29
N ASP A 83 6.66 -14.37 6.26
CA ASP A 83 5.91 -14.66 7.49
C ASP A 83 6.35 -16.00 8.10
N GLU A 84 7.00 -15.92 9.27
CA GLU A 84 7.44 -17.07 10.09
C GLU A 84 6.33 -18.11 10.37
N THR A 85 5.05 -17.73 10.28
CA THR A 85 3.91 -18.61 10.58
C THR A 85 3.37 -19.36 9.36
N SER A 86 3.41 -18.75 8.17
CA SER A 86 2.77 -19.27 6.95
C SER A 86 3.75 -19.59 5.81
N GLY A 87 4.98 -19.05 5.86
CA GLY A 87 5.92 -19.08 4.75
C GLY A 87 5.55 -18.11 3.62
N GLU A 88 4.58 -17.20 3.81
CA GLU A 88 4.24 -16.23 2.76
C GLU A 88 5.38 -15.23 2.51
N LEU A 89 5.86 -15.19 1.27
CA LEU A 89 6.81 -14.22 0.74
C LEU A 89 6.06 -13.04 0.11
N ARG A 90 6.36 -11.80 0.54
CA ARG A 90 5.70 -10.58 0.05
C ARG A 90 6.71 -9.47 -0.21
N LEU A 91 6.54 -8.71 -1.30
CA LEU A 91 7.36 -7.52 -1.56
C LEU A 91 7.10 -6.43 -0.51
N HIS A 92 8.16 -5.99 0.15
CA HIS A 92 8.12 -4.99 1.21
C HIS A 92 7.66 -3.63 0.68
N ASP A 93 6.78 -2.94 1.42
CA ASP A 93 6.15 -1.66 1.05
C ASP A 93 5.48 -1.60 -0.35
N TRP A 94 5.17 -2.76 -0.95
CA TRP A 94 4.71 -2.84 -2.35
C TRP A 94 3.43 -2.03 -2.65
N TYR A 95 2.53 -1.91 -1.68
CA TYR A 95 1.31 -1.13 -1.85
C TYR A 95 1.57 0.39 -1.95
N ASP A 96 2.58 0.91 -1.25
CA ASP A 96 2.95 2.33 -1.35
C ASP A 96 3.70 2.64 -2.67
N TYR A 97 4.44 1.65 -3.19
CA TYR A 97 5.19 1.76 -4.44
C TYR A 97 4.30 1.56 -5.69
N ALA A 98 3.54 0.46 -5.75
CA ALA A 98 2.76 0.05 -6.90
C ALA A 98 1.24 0.27 -6.75
N GLY A 99 0.72 0.38 -5.52
CA GLY A 99 -0.73 0.42 -5.25
C GLY A 99 -1.47 1.52 -6.01
N ARG A 100 -0.97 2.76 -6.02
CA ARG A 100 -1.58 3.87 -6.80
C ARG A 100 -1.58 3.64 -8.31
N LEU A 101 -0.61 2.88 -8.84
CA LEU A 101 -0.51 2.54 -10.26
C LEU A 101 -1.44 1.37 -10.63
N LEU A 102 -1.67 0.46 -9.69
CA LEU A 102 -2.53 -0.71 -9.81
C LEU A 102 -4.01 -0.40 -9.55
N GLU A 103 -4.32 0.47 -8.58
CA GLU A 103 -5.64 1.04 -8.31
C GLU A 103 -6.17 1.75 -9.56
N LYS A 104 -5.35 2.63 -10.18
CA LYS A 104 -5.69 3.28 -11.45
C LYS A 104 -5.86 2.28 -12.61
N ARG A 105 -5.10 1.17 -12.62
CA ARG A 105 -5.30 0.05 -13.57
C ARG A 105 -6.63 -0.67 -13.32
N GLU A 106 -7.04 -0.86 -12.07
CA GLU A 106 -8.33 -1.44 -11.71
C GLU A 106 -9.48 -0.51 -12.06
N GLU A 107 -9.41 0.79 -11.74
CA GLU A 107 -10.40 1.78 -12.18
C GLU A 107 -10.56 1.80 -13.71
N ASP A 108 -9.46 1.75 -14.46
CA ASP A 108 -9.47 1.67 -15.92
C ASP A 108 -10.13 0.37 -16.42
N ARG A 109 -9.85 -0.76 -15.75
CA ARG A 109 -10.40 -2.08 -16.08
C ARG A 109 -11.89 -2.15 -15.75
N GLU A 110 -12.30 -1.66 -14.58
CA GLU A 110 -13.66 -1.42 -14.12
C GLU A 110 -14.43 -0.54 -15.11
N ARG A 111 -13.87 0.61 -15.52
CA ARG A 111 -14.49 1.55 -16.46
C ARG A 111 -14.70 0.90 -17.83
N LYS A 112 -13.69 0.16 -18.33
CA LYS A 112 -13.79 -0.64 -19.57
C LYS A 112 -14.74 -1.83 -19.45
N ARG A 113 -14.89 -2.44 -18.27
CA ARG A 113 -15.84 -3.53 -17.97
C ARG A 113 -17.28 -3.00 -17.89
N LYS A 114 -17.48 -1.82 -17.28
CA LYS A 114 -18.76 -1.11 -17.19
C LYS A 114 -19.21 -0.63 -18.57
N SER A 115 -18.34 -0.01 -19.37
CA SER A 115 -18.68 0.37 -20.74
C SER A 115 -18.98 -0.84 -21.65
N ARG A 116 -18.15 -1.91 -21.60
CA ARG A 116 -18.44 -3.16 -22.35
C ARG A 116 -19.73 -3.86 -21.91
N ARG A 117 -20.19 -3.68 -20.67
CA ARG A 117 -21.52 -4.13 -20.22
C ARG A 117 -22.62 -3.24 -20.82
N ALA A 118 -22.51 -1.92 -20.69
CA ALA A 118 -23.48 -0.99 -21.26
C ALA A 118 -23.63 -1.14 -22.80
N SER A 119 -22.52 -1.25 -23.54
CA SER A 119 -22.54 -1.50 -24.99
C SER A 119 -23.07 -2.88 -25.39
N LYS A 120 -23.33 -3.78 -24.44
CA LYS A 120 -23.99 -5.08 -24.69
C LYS A 120 -25.51 -4.97 -24.50
N ASP A 121 -25.97 -4.09 -23.63
CA ASP A 121 -27.39 -3.67 -23.48
C ASP A 121 -27.83 -2.76 -24.63
N VAL A 122 -26.97 -1.83 -25.08
CA VAL A 122 -27.22 -0.95 -26.23
C VAL A 122 -26.98 -1.70 -27.56
N ARG A 123 -27.53 -2.92 -27.66
CA ARG A 123 -27.98 -3.52 -28.92
C ARG A 123 -29.45 -3.14 -29.16
N VAL A 124 -29.75 -1.86 -29.04
CA VAL A 124 -31.00 -1.29 -29.57
C VAL A 124 -30.94 -1.44 -31.09
N THR A 125 -31.88 -2.18 -31.66
CA THR A 125 -32.04 -2.30 -33.10
C THR A 125 -32.49 -0.95 -33.66
N SER A 126 -31.64 -0.30 -34.44
CA SER A 126 -32.07 0.73 -35.38
C SER A 126 -32.68 0.03 -36.59
N ASP A 127 -34.01 -0.14 -36.58
CA ASP A 127 -34.75 -0.55 -37.77
C ASP A 127 -34.62 0.50 -38.90
N GLY A 128 -34.93 0.12 -40.14
CA GLY A 128 -34.66 0.92 -41.36
C GLY A 128 -35.30 2.33 -41.36
N GLN A 129 -34.91 3.26 -42.24
CA GLN A 129 -34.60 3.14 -43.68
C GLN A 129 -33.69 4.33 -44.14
N SER A 130 -33.22 4.51 -45.39
CA SER A 130 -33.54 3.90 -46.71
C SER A 130 -32.31 3.92 -47.64
N GLU A 131 -32.44 3.41 -48.87
CA GLU A 131 -31.38 3.24 -49.88
C GLU A 131 -30.93 4.51 -50.64
N ASP A 132 -29.74 4.41 -51.24
CA ASP A 132 -29.18 5.10 -52.42
C ASP A 132 -29.21 6.64 -52.57
N GLY A 133 -28.01 7.22 -52.48
CA GLY A 133 -27.69 8.59 -52.94
C GLY A 133 -26.18 8.75 -53.20
N ALA A 134 -25.76 8.65 -54.46
CA ALA A 134 -24.33 8.57 -54.82
C ALA A 134 -23.60 9.92 -54.84
N ARG A 135 -22.33 9.94 -54.36
CA ARG A 135 -21.14 10.40 -55.13
C ARG A 135 -19.80 10.37 -54.37
N THR A 136 -18.75 10.07 -55.14
CA THR A 136 -17.33 10.48 -54.99
C THR A 136 -16.56 10.22 -53.69
N VAL A 137 -15.55 9.35 -53.81
CA VAL A 137 -14.28 9.34 -53.03
C VAL A 137 -13.62 10.74 -53.01
N PRO A 138 -12.74 11.02 -52.02
CA PRO A 138 -11.32 10.92 -52.35
C PRO A 138 -10.36 10.44 -51.24
N ASN A 139 -9.31 9.80 -51.74
CA ASN A 139 -7.92 9.74 -51.24
C ASN A 139 -7.55 8.81 -50.06
N ARG A 140 -6.32 8.28 -50.19
CA ARG A 140 -5.63 7.32 -49.33
C ARG A 140 -4.39 8.00 -48.75
N THR A 141 -4.02 7.66 -47.51
CA THR A 141 -2.88 8.29 -46.82
C THR A 141 -1.57 8.14 -47.60
N VAL A 142 -0.91 9.28 -47.84
CA VAL A 142 0.44 9.33 -48.43
C VAL A 142 1.47 9.14 -47.32
N HIS A 143 2.43 8.25 -47.54
CA HIS A 143 3.58 8.04 -46.66
C HIS A 143 4.67 9.03 -47.07
N ASN A 144 5.14 9.89 -46.16
CA ASN A 144 6.22 10.82 -46.47
C ASN A 144 7.57 10.23 -46.02
N ASN A 145 8.42 9.89 -46.98
CA ASN A 145 9.73 9.30 -46.72
C ASN A 145 10.80 10.38 -46.47
N THR A 146 11.79 10.01 -45.67
CA THR A 146 13.01 10.79 -45.41
C THR A 146 13.81 11.04 -46.69
N LEU A 147 14.45 12.22 -46.78
CA LEU A 147 15.71 12.39 -47.50
C LEU A 147 16.73 13.08 -46.58
N PRO A 148 17.99 12.62 -46.53
CA PRO A 148 19.06 13.28 -45.80
C PRO A 148 19.60 14.47 -46.61
N ASN A 149 20.34 15.37 -45.95
CA ASN A 149 21.25 16.27 -46.65
C ASN A 149 22.68 15.95 -46.22
N GLN A 150 23.60 15.83 -47.18
CA GLN A 150 25.02 15.58 -46.93
C GLN A 150 25.80 16.89 -46.93
N THR A 151 26.90 16.91 -46.18
CA THR A 151 27.92 17.97 -46.20
C THR A 151 28.83 17.82 -47.41
N GLU A 152 29.28 18.94 -47.97
CA GLU A 152 30.60 19.06 -48.61
C GLU A 152 31.28 20.39 -48.20
N PRO A 153 32.62 20.52 -48.30
CA PRO A 153 33.41 21.35 -47.38
C PRO A 153 34.04 22.61 -48.03
N THR A 154 34.75 23.40 -47.21
CA THR A 154 35.76 24.39 -47.63
C THR A 154 36.75 24.61 -46.48
N GLU A 155 38.03 24.79 -46.82
CA GLU A 155 39.22 24.82 -45.96
C GLU A 155 40.15 26.00 -46.39
N GLU A 156 41.21 26.45 -45.70
CA GLU A 156 41.92 25.98 -44.48
C GLU A 156 41.22 26.32 -43.13
N ASP A 157 41.75 26.91 -42.04
CA ASP A 157 42.94 27.73 -41.69
C ASP A 157 43.47 27.35 -40.27
N ASP A 158 44.58 27.95 -39.80
CA ASP A 158 45.52 27.38 -38.79
C ASP A 158 45.46 27.91 -37.31
N ASP A 159 46.03 27.12 -36.39
CA ASP A 159 46.55 27.41 -35.01
C ASP A 159 45.63 27.91 -33.83
N PRO A 160 45.85 27.52 -32.55
CA PRO A 160 44.92 27.77 -31.43
C PRO A 160 45.33 28.87 -30.42
N GLY A 161 44.40 29.74 -30.04
CA GLY A 161 44.57 30.77 -28.99
C GLY A 161 43.75 30.54 -27.71
N THR A 162 44.40 30.48 -26.55
CA THR A 162 43.73 30.35 -25.23
C THR A 162 43.56 31.70 -24.54
N SER A 163 42.33 32.05 -24.11
CA SER A 163 41.95 32.73 -22.83
C SER A 163 40.78 33.71 -22.96
N GLN A 164 39.84 33.65 -21.99
CA GLN A 164 39.05 34.77 -21.43
C GLN A 164 38.06 35.55 -22.35
N GLU A 165 36.95 36.14 -21.87
CA GLU A 165 36.10 35.98 -20.67
C GLU A 165 34.78 36.82 -20.87
N GLN A 166 33.80 36.66 -19.96
CA GLN A 166 32.72 37.60 -19.60
C GLN A 166 31.35 37.60 -20.33
N ALA A 167 30.31 37.72 -19.48
CA ALA A 167 28.97 38.28 -19.69
C ALA A 167 27.96 37.54 -20.61
N ALA A 168 26.63 37.56 -20.37
CA ALA A 168 25.82 37.86 -19.16
C ALA A 168 24.35 37.38 -19.38
N SER A 169 23.43 37.67 -18.43
CA SER A 169 22.00 37.27 -18.37
C SER A 169 21.81 35.79 -17.92
N GLU A 170 21.13 35.44 -16.82
CA GLU A 170 19.81 35.87 -16.30
C GLU A 170 18.69 35.41 -17.26
N VAL A 171 17.67 34.64 -16.87
CA VAL A 171 16.88 34.67 -15.61
C VAL A 171 16.70 33.27 -14.98
N GLY A 172 16.78 33.20 -13.64
CA GLY A 172 16.33 32.04 -12.85
C GLY A 172 15.36 32.48 -11.75
N ALA A 173 14.11 32.01 -11.78
CA ALA A 173 13.04 32.56 -10.95
C ALA A 173 13.18 32.23 -9.45
N VAL A 174 13.13 33.26 -8.60
CA VAL A 174 13.09 33.11 -7.14
C VAL A 174 11.69 32.63 -6.70
N PRO A 175 11.55 31.47 -6.02
CA PRO A 175 10.25 31.02 -5.52
C PRO A 175 9.76 31.88 -4.36
N SER A 176 8.45 32.14 -4.30
CA SER A 176 7.87 33.02 -3.26
C SER A 176 8.05 32.45 -1.84
N PRO A 177 8.20 33.29 -0.80
CA PRO A 177 8.52 32.82 0.56
C PRO A 177 7.45 31.91 1.17
N LYS A 178 6.18 32.00 0.74
CA LYS A 178 5.12 31.08 1.19
C LYS A 178 5.30 29.65 0.67
N ALA A 179 5.80 29.49 -0.56
CA ALA A 179 6.10 28.17 -1.11
C ALA A 179 7.29 27.54 -0.38
N SER A 180 8.36 28.32 -0.17
CA SER A 180 9.54 27.89 0.60
C SER A 180 9.18 27.38 2.00
N ALA A 181 8.33 28.12 2.74
CA ALA A 181 7.86 27.72 4.06
C ALA A 181 7.05 26.41 4.03
N ALA A 182 6.11 26.25 3.09
CA ALA A 182 5.30 25.05 2.97
C ALA A 182 6.12 23.80 2.59
N THR A 183 7.14 23.96 1.73
CA THR A 183 8.07 22.87 1.39
C THR A 183 8.96 22.50 2.57
N ALA A 184 9.48 23.48 3.33
CA ALA A 184 10.28 23.21 4.53
C ALA A 184 9.48 22.51 5.65
N PHE A 185 8.22 22.94 5.87
CA PHE A 185 7.26 22.32 6.78
C PHE A 185 7.03 20.83 6.43
N ALA A 186 6.77 20.55 5.15
CA ALA A 186 6.59 19.18 4.67
C ALA A 186 7.85 18.33 4.86
N GLN A 187 9.03 18.88 4.57
CA GLN A 187 10.30 18.17 4.75
C GLN A 187 10.58 17.85 6.22
N SER A 188 10.41 18.80 7.15
CA SER A 188 10.74 18.55 8.57
C SER A 188 9.81 17.51 9.22
N ILE A 189 8.55 17.42 8.78
CA ILE A 189 7.65 16.34 9.22
C ILE A 189 8.03 15.00 8.57
N LEU A 190 8.45 14.99 7.30
CA LEU A 190 8.95 13.79 6.63
C LEU A 190 10.23 13.26 7.28
N ASP A 191 11.18 14.12 7.64
CA ASP A 191 12.42 13.74 8.32
C ASP A 191 12.12 13.06 9.67
N VAL A 192 11.17 13.60 10.45
CA VAL A 192 10.69 12.96 11.69
C VAL A 192 10.04 11.60 11.40
N TYR A 193 9.17 11.50 10.40
CA TYR A 193 8.54 10.23 10.01
C TYR A 193 9.57 9.15 9.63
N VAL A 194 10.53 9.48 8.76
CA VAL A 194 11.59 8.56 8.31
C VAL A 194 12.48 8.16 9.50
N THR A 195 12.81 9.10 10.39
CA THR A 195 13.63 8.85 11.58
C THR A 195 12.94 7.91 12.57
N VAL A 196 11.62 8.05 12.74
CA VAL A 196 10.83 7.33 13.74
C VAL A 196 10.39 5.94 13.27
N PHE A 197 10.00 5.81 12.00
CA PHE A 197 9.44 4.57 11.45
C PHE A 197 10.38 3.82 10.49
N GLY A 198 11.53 4.39 10.13
CA GLY A 198 12.54 3.74 9.30
C GLY A 198 12.15 3.49 7.84
N ASN A 199 10.95 3.91 7.42
CA ASN A 199 10.45 3.77 6.06
C ASN A 199 10.81 5.01 5.22
N LEU A 200 11.27 4.80 3.98
CA LEU A 200 11.86 5.85 3.13
C LEU A 200 10.84 6.87 2.63
N SER A 201 9.57 6.48 2.54
CA SER A 201 8.49 7.33 2.05
C SER A 201 7.33 7.30 3.03
N MET A 202 6.60 8.41 3.10
CA MET A 202 5.38 8.49 3.89
C MET A 202 4.20 8.00 3.04
N PRO A 203 3.50 6.92 3.45
CA PRO A 203 2.32 6.40 2.77
C PRO A 203 1.31 7.51 2.43
N PRO A 204 0.67 7.50 1.23
CA PRO A 204 -0.32 8.50 0.84
C PRO A 204 -1.47 8.68 1.84
N LEU A 205 -1.81 7.64 2.61
CA LEU A 205 -2.80 7.70 3.68
C LEU A 205 -2.31 8.52 4.89
N ILE A 206 -1.02 8.42 5.23
CA ILE A 206 -0.41 9.14 6.36
C ILE A 206 -0.13 10.60 5.97
N SER A 207 0.39 10.85 4.77
CA SER A 207 0.57 12.23 4.28
C SER A 207 -0.78 12.93 4.08
N GLY A 208 -1.78 12.26 3.52
CA GLY A 208 -3.15 12.77 3.41
C GLY A 208 -3.84 13.00 4.76
N PHE A 209 -3.49 12.24 5.80
CA PHE A 209 -3.94 12.48 7.18
C PHE A 209 -3.24 13.69 7.81
N ILE A 210 -1.94 13.84 7.59
CA ILE A 210 -1.17 15.01 8.04
C ILE A 210 -1.69 16.29 7.37
N VAL A 211 -2.00 16.27 6.08
CA VAL A 211 -2.69 17.38 5.39
C VAL A 211 -4.01 17.72 6.07
N LYS A 212 -4.85 16.73 6.42
CA LYS A 212 -6.09 16.98 7.19
C LYS A 212 -5.84 17.60 8.58
N LEU A 213 -4.74 17.29 9.25
CA LEU A 213 -4.38 17.93 10.52
C LEU A 213 -3.97 19.40 10.31
N ILE A 214 -3.22 19.70 9.25
CA ILE A 214 -2.83 21.06 8.88
C ILE A 214 -4.06 21.88 8.47
N ASP A 215 -4.97 21.30 7.68
CA ASP A 215 -6.24 21.94 7.25
C ASP A 215 -7.20 22.19 8.43
N LYS A 216 -7.15 21.36 9.48
CA LYS A 216 -7.81 21.60 10.78
C LYS A 216 -7.19 22.77 11.57
N GLY A 217 -6.02 23.26 11.17
CA GLY A 217 -5.28 24.33 11.86
C GLY A 217 -4.29 23.86 12.93
N HIS A 218 -3.93 22.57 12.97
CA HIS A 218 -2.92 22.09 13.93
C HIS A 218 -1.50 22.53 13.51
N PRO A 219 -0.65 22.96 14.46
CA PRO A 219 0.70 23.41 14.16
C PRO A 219 1.65 22.25 13.81
N GLU A 220 2.76 22.57 13.14
CA GLU A 220 3.81 21.61 12.76
C GLU A 220 4.27 20.73 13.92
N GLU A 221 4.45 21.35 15.10
CA GLU A 221 4.96 20.70 16.30
C GLU A 221 3.99 19.66 16.87
N PHE A 222 2.66 19.90 16.77
CA PHE A 222 1.64 18.92 17.15
C PHE A 222 1.77 17.65 16.32
N VAL A 223 2.02 17.79 15.01
CA VAL A 223 2.19 16.64 14.10
C VAL A 223 3.49 15.90 14.40
N LYS A 224 4.61 16.60 14.61
CA LYS A 224 5.90 15.98 14.98
C LYS A 224 5.82 15.22 16.30
N GLU A 225 5.28 15.85 17.35
CA GLU A 225 5.14 15.23 18.66
C GLU A 225 4.14 14.06 18.66
N LEU A 226 3.11 14.09 17.81
CA LEU A 226 2.18 12.98 17.58
C LEU A 226 2.87 11.79 16.91
N LEU A 227 3.66 12.03 15.86
CA LEU A 227 4.46 11.00 15.20
C LEU A 227 5.47 10.39 16.17
N LEU A 228 6.07 11.20 17.05
CA LEU A 228 6.98 10.76 18.10
C LEU A 228 6.28 9.89 19.17
N GLU A 229 5.08 10.24 19.69
CA GLU A 229 4.37 9.33 20.62
C GLU A 229 3.98 8.02 19.91
N ALA A 230 3.57 8.07 18.65
CA ALA A 230 3.23 6.89 17.87
C ALA A 230 4.45 5.97 17.64
N GLY A 231 5.62 6.55 17.40
CA GLY A 231 6.90 5.84 17.37
C GLY A 231 7.27 5.18 18.69
N GLU A 232 7.31 5.97 19.77
CA GLU A 232 7.56 5.48 21.14
C GLU A 232 6.58 4.38 21.59
N SER A 233 5.41 4.29 20.96
CA SER A 233 4.32 3.36 21.32
C SER A 233 4.08 2.22 20.31
N SER A 234 4.92 2.05 19.28
CA SER A 234 4.76 0.99 18.28
C SER A 234 6.09 0.32 17.91
N ASN A 235 6.04 -0.93 17.44
CA ASN A 235 7.22 -1.68 17.01
C ASN A 235 7.70 -1.26 15.61
N GLY A 236 7.87 0.05 15.38
CA GLY A 236 8.35 0.63 14.12
C GLY A 236 7.40 0.54 12.91
N LYS A 237 6.19 -0.04 13.06
CA LYS A 237 5.21 -0.19 11.97
C LYS A 237 4.09 0.87 12.09
N PRO A 238 4.10 1.96 11.29
CA PRO A 238 3.11 3.02 11.37
C PRO A 238 1.76 2.59 10.80
N ASN A 239 0.74 2.48 11.66
CA ASN A 239 -0.63 2.20 11.25
C ASN A 239 -1.47 3.50 11.29
N ILE A 240 -2.10 3.85 10.16
CA ILE A 240 -2.96 5.04 10.06
C ILE A 240 -4.04 5.09 11.15
N ARG A 241 -4.69 3.96 11.48
CA ARG A 241 -5.73 3.90 12.52
C ARG A 241 -5.19 4.21 13.92
N PHE A 242 -3.92 3.93 14.17
CA PHE A 242 -3.24 4.24 15.43
C PHE A 242 -2.92 5.74 15.53
N LEU A 243 -2.48 6.35 14.43
CA LEU A 243 -2.29 7.81 14.33
C LEU A 243 -3.61 8.58 14.50
N GLU A 244 -4.69 8.11 13.85
CA GLU A 244 -6.05 8.63 14.04
C GLU A 244 -6.47 8.56 15.53
N THR A 245 -6.30 7.39 16.17
CA THR A 245 -6.65 7.20 17.60
C THR A 245 -5.85 8.13 18.53
N ILE A 246 -4.57 8.38 18.24
CA ILE A 246 -3.72 9.29 19.00
C ILE A 246 -4.19 10.74 18.82
N ALA A 247 -4.50 11.16 17.59
CA ALA A 247 -5.00 12.50 17.28
C ALA A 247 -6.37 12.77 17.90
N GLU A 248 -7.36 11.88 17.73
CA GLU A 248 -8.69 12.03 18.32
C GLU A 248 -8.64 12.18 19.85
N ARG A 249 -7.76 11.42 20.51
CA ARG A 249 -7.51 11.54 21.95
C ARG A 249 -6.88 12.90 22.29
N TRP A 250 -5.89 13.38 21.53
CA TRP A 250 -5.26 14.69 21.76
C TRP A 250 -6.23 15.86 21.51
N GLU A 251 -7.03 15.81 20.45
CA GLU A 251 -8.10 16.78 20.15
C GLU A 251 -9.14 16.83 21.28
N ARG A 252 -9.66 15.66 21.70
CA ARG A 252 -10.64 15.54 22.78
C ARG A 252 -10.13 16.03 24.12
N GLU A 253 -8.85 15.79 24.42
CA GLU A 253 -8.27 16.11 25.73
C GLU A 253 -7.55 17.47 25.76
N GLY A 254 -7.43 18.18 24.64
CA GLY A 254 -6.66 19.43 24.53
C GLY A 254 -5.20 19.21 24.90
N ILE A 255 -4.50 18.38 24.12
CA ILE A 255 -3.08 18.05 24.29
C ILE A 255 -2.31 18.59 23.10
N GLY A 256 -1.23 19.35 23.35
CA GLY A 256 -0.36 19.87 22.29
C GLY A 256 0.94 19.08 22.07
N THR A 257 1.38 18.31 23.06
CA THR A 257 2.72 17.66 23.08
C THR A 257 2.68 16.27 23.72
N ARG A 258 3.71 15.44 23.44
CA ARG A 258 3.81 14.10 24.04
C ARG A 258 4.16 14.15 25.53
N GLU A 259 4.77 15.24 26.03
CA GLU A 259 4.97 15.44 27.46
C GLU A 259 3.65 15.66 28.18
N GLU A 260 2.74 16.47 27.62
CA GLU A 260 1.39 16.62 28.14
C GLU A 260 0.59 15.31 28.05
N ALA A 261 0.73 14.56 26.96
CA ALA A 261 0.13 13.24 26.82
C ALA A 261 0.62 12.26 27.91
N LYS A 262 1.94 12.18 28.11
CA LYS A 262 2.58 11.37 29.18
C LYS A 262 2.09 11.83 30.55
N ARG A 263 2.02 13.15 30.81
CA ARG A 263 1.54 13.72 32.09
C ARG A 263 0.07 13.42 32.34
N LYS A 264 -0.82 13.54 31.34
CA LYS A 264 -2.26 13.18 31.49
C LYS A 264 -2.46 11.67 31.64
N LYS A 265 -1.71 10.84 30.91
CA LYS A 265 -1.69 9.36 31.06
C LYS A 265 -1.21 8.94 32.47
N GLN A 266 -0.19 9.61 33.00
CA GLN A 266 0.27 9.45 34.38
C GLN A 266 -0.78 9.95 35.39
N GLN A 267 -1.42 11.10 35.17
CA GLN A 267 -2.47 11.62 36.03
C GLN A 267 -3.72 10.73 36.04
N ALA A 268 -4.09 10.10 34.93
CA ALA A 268 -5.17 9.12 34.87
C ALA A 268 -4.84 7.87 35.70
N THR A 269 -3.62 7.33 35.58
CA THR A 269 -3.17 6.17 36.37
C THR A 269 -2.94 6.49 37.85
N SER A 270 -2.53 7.72 38.20
CA SER A 270 -2.39 8.14 39.60
C SER A 270 -3.73 8.51 40.24
N SER A 271 -4.69 9.07 39.49
CA SER A 271 -6.07 9.24 39.92
C SER A 271 -6.76 7.91 40.14
N SER A 272 -6.52 6.93 39.25
CA SER A 272 -6.94 5.53 39.44
C SER A 272 -6.33 4.91 40.71
N ARG A 273 -5.04 5.12 40.98
CA ARG A 273 -4.38 4.66 42.21
C ARG A 273 -4.87 5.37 43.48
N ASN A 274 -5.17 6.68 43.43
CA ASN A 274 -5.71 7.41 44.57
C ASN A 274 -7.20 7.09 44.84
N ALA A 275 -7.97 6.76 43.79
CA ALA A 275 -9.30 6.16 43.95
C ALA A 275 -9.25 4.73 44.53
N ALA A 276 -8.10 4.05 44.47
CA ALA A 276 -7.87 2.69 44.97
C ALA A 276 -7.42 2.63 46.44
N ARG A 277 -7.91 3.53 47.31
CA ARG A 277 -7.77 3.42 48.79
C ARG A 277 -9.08 3.26 49.58
N THR A 278 -10.18 3.02 48.89
CA THR A 278 -11.36 2.35 49.49
C THR A 278 -11.42 0.93 48.95
N PRO A 279 -11.47 -0.12 49.77
CA PRO A 279 -11.66 -1.49 49.30
C PRO A 279 -13.11 -1.66 48.82
N ARG A 280 -13.37 -1.27 47.57
CA ARG A 280 -14.60 -1.66 46.86
C ARG A 280 -14.58 -3.17 46.65
N SER A 281 -15.17 -3.89 47.59
CA SER A 281 -15.78 -5.17 47.29
C SER A 281 -16.62 -5.02 46.01
N LYS A 282 -16.35 -5.84 45.00
CA LYS A 282 -17.22 -5.89 43.82
C LYS A 282 -18.62 -6.28 44.31
N PRO A 283 -19.70 -5.59 43.90
CA PRO A 283 -21.04 -6.14 44.11
C PRO A 283 -21.06 -7.52 43.44
N HIS A 284 -21.40 -8.55 44.22
CA HIS A 284 -21.32 -9.94 43.76
C HIS A 284 -22.48 -10.25 42.80
N LEU A 285 -22.27 -9.88 41.54
CA LEU A 285 -23.01 -10.45 40.43
C LEU A 285 -22.45 -11.86 40.17
N PRO A 286 -23.26 -12.92 40.23
CA PRO A 286 -22.83 -14.28 39.91
C PRO A 286 -22.71 -14.45 38.39
N MET A 287 -21.66 -13.85 37.80
CA MET A 287 -21.18 -14.27 36.48
C MET A 287 -20.73 -15.73 36.58
N ALA A 288 -21.51 -16.64 36.00
CA ALA A 288 -21.22 -18.06 36.02
C ALA A 288 -19.88 -18.32 35.33
N GLY A 289 -18.98 -19.04 36.00
CA GLY A 289 -17.70 -19.49 35.44
C GLY A 289 -17.89 -20.62 34.45
N THR A 290 -18.62 -20.39 33.36
CA THR A 290 -18.88 -21.39 32.32
C THR A 290 -17.83 -21.33 31.22
N THR A 291 -16.65 -21.89 31.52
CA THR A 291 -15.81 -22.54 30.49
C THR A 291 -16.50 -23.83 30.06
N GLN A 292 -17.69 -23.71 29.46
CA GLN A 292 -18.40 -24.84 28.89
C GLN A 292 -17.74 -25.23 27.56
N PRO A 293 -17.63 -26.53 27.24
CA PRO A 293 -17.19 -26.96 25.93
C PRO A 293 -18.15 -26.41 24.84
N PRO A 294 -17.66 -26.18 23.61
CA PRO A 294 -18.47 -25.57 22.55
C PRO A 294 -19.67 -26.45 22.20
N GLN A 295 -20.86 -26.01 22.63
CA GLN A 295 -22.11 -26.72 22.37
C GLN A 295 -22.50 -26.60 20.90
N MET A 296 -23.24 -27.59 20.39
CA MET A 296 -23.88 -27.51 19.08
C MET A 296 -25.03 -26.49 19.13
N LEU A 297 -25.17 -25.65 18.11
CA LEU A 297 -26.31 -24.73 18.00
C LEU A 297 -27.62 -25.52 17.85
N THR A 298 -28.71 -25.00 18.42
CA THR A 298 -30.05 -25.56 18.20
C THR A 298 -30.48 -25.37 16.74
N ARG A 299 -31.41 -26.21 16.28
CA ARG A 299 -31.97 -26.16 14.91
C ARG A 299 -32.54 -24.78 14.56
N GLU A 300 -33.21 -24.15 15.53
CA GLU A 300 -33.80 -22.81 15.41
C GLU A 300 -32.71 -21.73 15.33
N ALA A 301 -31.75 -21.69 16.26
CA ALA A 301 -30.66 -20.72 16.24
C ALA A 301 -29.76 -20.87 15.00
N PHE A 302 -29.59 -22.08 14.47
CA PHE A 302 -28.90 -22.30 13.20
C PHE A 302 -29.69 -21.76 12.00
N ARG A 303 -31.04 -21.76 12.05
CA ARG A 303 -31.87 -21.10 11.03
C ARG A 303 -31.72 -19.59 11.12
N GLU A 304 -31.94 -19.02 12.31
CA GLU A 304 -31.87 -17.57 12.53
C GLU A 304 -30.53 -16.98 12.09
N THR A 305 -29.41 -17.62 12.45
CA THR A 305 -28.08 -17.17 12.04
C THR A 305 -27.83 -17.29 10.53
N ARG A 306 -28.46 -18.25 9.83
CA ARG A 306 -28.38 -18.39 8.37
C ARG A 306 -29.26 -17.38 7.63
N ASP A 307 -30.47 -17.12 8.13
CA ASP A 307 -31.39 -16.13 7.58
C ASP A 307 -30.91 -14.69 7.84
N MET A 308 -30.26 -14.44 9.00
CA MET A 308 -29.58 -13.17 9.28
C MET A 308 -28.39 -12.93 8.33
N ALA A 309 -27.59 -13.96 8.03
CA ALA A 309 -26.51 -13.85 7.04
C ALA A 309 -27.07 -13.57 5.63
N ARG A 310 -28.10 -14.30 5.19
CA ARG A 310 -28.74 -14.09 3.87
C ARG A 310 -29.36 -12.70 3.73
N THR A 311 -30.00 -12.18 4.79
CA THR A 311 -30.59 -10.83 4.75
C THR A 311 -29.55 -9.71 4.72
N MET A 312 -28.36 -9.90 5.30
CA MET A 312 -27.21 -9.01 5.09
C MET A 312 -26.74 -9.01 3.62
N ASP A 313 -26.69 -10.19 2.99
CA ASP A 313 -26.38 -10.35 1.56
C ASP A 313 -27.54 -9.94 0.61
N LYS A 314 -28.66 -9.44 1.17
CA LYS A 314 -29.91 -9.09 0.46
C LYS A 314 -30.57 -10.26 -0.30
N LEU A 315 -30.31 -11.48 0.13
CA LEU A 315 -30.93 -12.70 -0.35
C LEU A 315 -32.22 -13.01 0.43
N ALA A 316 -33.11 -13.78 -0.18
CA ALA A 316 -34.30 -14.31 0.49
C ALA A 316 -33.91 -15.31 1.61
N PRO A 317 -34.70 -15.44 2.69
CA PRO A 317 -34.47 -16.43 3.74
C PRO A 317 -34.46 -17.86 3.17
N MET A 318 -33.85 -18.77 3.91
CA MET A 318 -33.56 -20.14 3.51
C MET A 318 -34.85 -20.96 3.41
N THR A 319 -35.05 -21.59 2.25
CA THR A 319 -36.16 -22.54 2.06
C THR A 319 -35.96 -23.75 2.97
N ASP A 320 -37.05 -24.38 3.42
CA ASP A 320 -36.96 -25.47 4.42
C ASP A 320 -36.13 -26.66 3.91
N LYS A 321 -36.08 -26.88 2.59
CA LYS A 321 -35.22 -27.89 1.97
C LYS A 321 -33.73 -27.51 2.02
N GLU A 322 -33.38 -26.28 1.62
CA GLU A 322 -32.00 -25.79 1.70
C GLU A 322 -31.50 -25.80 3.15
N PHE A 323 -32.39 -25.43 4.09
CA PHE A 323 -32.11 -25.47 5.51
C PHE A 323 -31.76 -26.89 5.97
N GLU A 324 -32.51 -27.92 5.55
CA GLU A 324 -32.25 -29.30 5.96
C GLU A 324 -30.91 -29.82 5.43
N ASP A 325 -30.60 -29.56 4.15
CA ASP A 325 -29.32 -29.90 3.54
C ASP A 325 -28.14 -29.22 4.28
N ALA A 326 -28.31 -27.98 4.71
CA ALA A 326 -27.31 -27.23 5.49
C ALA A 326 -27.20 -27.69 6.95
N TRP A 327 -28.32 -28.06 7.57
CA TRP A 327 -28.36 -28.60 8.94
C TRP A 327 -27.65 -29.96 9.01
N ILE A 328 -27.93 -30.88 8.09
CA ILE A 328 -27.27 -32.19 8.01
C ILE A 328 -25.75 -32.00 7.88
N GLN A 329 -25.29 -31.09 7.02
CA GLN A 329 -23.85 -30.79 6.90
C GLN A 329 -23.24 -30.19 8.18
N TYR A 330 -23.98 -29.35 8.91
CA TYR A 330 -23.53 -28.78 10.17
C TYR A 330 -23.42 -29.86 11.26
N GLU A 331 -24.45 -30.69 11.41
CA GLU A 331 -24.50 -31.82 12.34
C GLU A 331 -23.39 -32.84 12.08
N THR A 332 -23.16 -33.21 10.81
CA THR A 332 -22.04 -34.09 10.42
C THR A 332 -20.70 -33.46 10.76
N LYS A 333 -20.43 -32.21 10.37
CA LYS A 333 -19.15 -31.53 10.66
C LYS A 333 -18.92 -31.35 12.16
N TRP A 334 -19.97 -31.07 12.94
CA TRP A 334 -19.86 -30.96 14.39
C TRP A 334 -19.51 -32.31 15.03
N ARG A 335 -20.16 -33.41 14.59
CA ARG A 335 -19.80 -34.77 15.03
C ARG A 335 -18.37 -35.16 14.66
N THR A 336 -17.93 -34.92 13.41
CA THR A 336 -16.55 -35.26 13.00
C THR A 336 -15.50 -34.49 13.80
N LYS A 337 -15.75 -33.20 14.11
CA LYS A 337 -14.80 -32.35 14.83
C LYS A 337 -14.72 -32.63 16.35
N HIS A 338 -15.77 -33.19 16.95
CA HIS A 338 -15.84 -33.43 18.39
C HIS A 338 -16.03 -34.92 18.74
N ALA A 339 -15.77 -35.82 17.79
CA ALA A 339 -15.67 -37.25 18.08
C ALA A 339 -14.49 -37.52 19.04
N PRO A 340 -14.67 -38.31 20.11
CA PRO A 340 -13.54 -38.74 20.93
C PRO A 340 -12.61 -39.60 20.08
N ALA A 341 -11.30 -39.38 20.19
CA ALA A 341 -10.32 -40.28 19.60
C ALA A 341 -10.47 -41.67 20.22
N ALA A 342 -10.68 -42.69 19.39
CA ALA A 342 -10.70 -44.07 19.83
C ALA A 342 -9.27 -44.50 20.19
N GLY A 343 -9.08 -44.91 21.45
CA GLY A 343 -7.86 -45.55 21.96
C GLY A 343 -8.11 -47.02 22.28
#